data_AF-A0A2V9JIY6-F1
#
_entry.id   AF-A0A2V9JIY6-F1
#
_cell.length_a   1.000
_cell.length_b   1.000
_cell.length_c   1.000
_cell.angle_alpha   90.00
_cell.angle_beta   90.00
_cell.angle_gamma   90.00
#
_symmetry.space_group_name_H-M   'P 1'
#
loop_
_entity.id
_entity.type
_entity.pdbx_description
1 polymer ?
#
loop_
_entity_poly.entity_id
_entity_poly.type
_entity_poly.pdbx_seq_one_letter_code
_entity_poly.pdbx_strand_id
1 'polypeptide(L)'
;SITGLPDSDTPLTNHIPTEPVVRAKGFLAEKWYRFRCYFRARGIKSIDKSISIKARWKNARGQEILGEYITSYKLQGEWHEAEGILAAPLFAKSVDLELVLQWTPTGTVWWDDVSLEQISPPQERKIKVATVSYEPPRPSTPDKNRNFFAEKVAAAGKAGADIICLGEGITKVSTDKNFAEVAESVPGPTSQVLGDVAKKYHMYVIAGIYERKEAVVYNTALLIDREGKVFGKYRKTHLPEDEVTGGVTPGDTYPVFRTDFGTVGLEICYDNFFPEVTRSLALKGAEIIFLPISGDGRGNGYAWDIVARCRAIDNAVYLIASNYSQKRSLVVDPNGQILADTKGVVWSRRKLTLMAVPSIAGYRSRLTESGKAFTPRRGAQGPTESCCAIVLTID
;
A
#
# COMPACT_ATOMS: atom_id res chain seq x y z
N SER A 1 15.47 23.34 23.35
CA SER A 1 15.64 24.66 22.72
C SER A 1 16.20 24.44 21.32
N ILE A 2 15.58 25.05 20.31
CA ILE A 2 16.07 25.04 18.93
C ILE A 2 17.04 26.21 18.83
N THR A 3 18.28 25.96 18.38
CA THR A 3 19.31 27.00 18.20
C THR A 3 19.83 26.97 16.77
N GLY A 4 19.90 28.13 16.10
CA GLY A 4 20.50 28.24 14.76
C GLY A 4 19.55 28.55 13.61
N LEU A 5 18.33 29.07 13.86
CA LEU A 5 17.50 29.62 12.79
C LEU A 5 18.12 30.94 12.30
N PRO A 6 18.37 31.12 10.98
CA PRO A 6 18.56 32.45 10.43
C PRO A 6 17.25 33.25 10.52
N ASP A 7 17.33 34.58 10.71
CA ASP A 7 16.15 35.45 10.68
C ASP A 7 15.34 35.24 9.40
N SER A 8 14.01 35.22 9.53
CA SER A 8 13.01 34.83 8.50
C SER A 8 13.09 35.58 7.17
N ASP A 9 13.85 36.68 7.11
CA ASP A 9 14.02 37.53 5.93
C ASP A 9 15.38 37.39 5.22
N THR A 10 16.23 36.43 5.60
CA THR A 10 17.57 36.29 4.99
C THR A 10 17.57 35.29 3.83
N PRO A 11 17.66 35.73 2.56
CA PRO A 11 17.75 34.82 1.41
C PRO A 11 19.10 34.09 1.39
N LEU A 12 19.08 32.76 1.31
CA LEU A 12 20.28 31.96 1.05
C LEU A 12 20.61 31.99 -0.44
N THR A 13 21.65 32.73 -0.82
CA THR A 13 22.20 32.74 -2.19
C THR A 13 23.41 31.82 -2.29
N ASN A 14 23.38 30.94 -3.30
CA ASN A 14 24.38 29.90 -3.57
C ASN A 14 25.79 30.45 -3.82
N HIS A 15 26.62 30.50 -2.78
CA HIS A 15 28.07 30.33 -2.90
C HIS A 15 28.54 29.66 -1.61
N ILE A 16 28.88 28.35 -1.69
CA ILE A 16 29.23 27.44 -0.58
C ILE A 16 27.95 26.93 0.14
N PRO A 17 27.80 25.62 0.45
CA PRO A 17 26.61 25.11 1.15
C PRO A 17 26.61 25.69 2.57
N THR A 18 25.97 26.84 2.73
CA THR A 18 25.50 27.34 4.01
C THR A 18 24.19 26.61 4.26
N GLU A 19 24.29 25.31 4.56
CA GLU A 19 23.16 24.51 5.01
C GLU A 19 22.58 25.19 6.25
N PRO A 20 21.32 25.66 6.25
CA PRO A 20 20.64 25.92 7.51
C PRO A 20 20.44 24.55 8.18
N VAL A 21 21.43 24.17 9.00
CA VAL A 21 21.35 23.02 9.88
C VAL A 21 20.75 23.48 11.18
N VAL A 22 19.49 23.11 11.40
CA VAL A 22 18.82 23.34 12.67
C VAL A 22 19.15 22.17 13.58
N ARG A 23 20.07 22.36 14.52
CA ARG A 23 20.45 21.32 15.49
C ARG A 23 19.51 21.36 16.69
N ALA A 24 18.79 20.26 16.92
CA ALA A 24 18.00 20.06 18.12
C ALA A 24 18.77 19.20 19.14
N LYS A 25 18.80 19.67 20.40
CA LYS A 25 19.36 18.97 21.57
C LYS A 25 18.32 18.93 22.69
N GLY A 26 18.51 18.01 23.64
CA GLY A 26 17.62 17.88 24.81
C GLY A 26 16.34 17.09 24.54
N PHE A 27 16.31 16.26 23.49
CA PHE A 27 15.26 15.29 23.28
C PHE A 27 15.54 13.99 24.05
N LEU A 28 14.50 13.22 24.31
CA LEU A 28 14.57 11.89 24.88
C LEU A 28 14.69 10.82 23.77
N ALA A 29 15.72 9.99 23.84
CA ALA A 29 15.84 8.80 22.99
C ALA A 29 14.63 7.86 23.19
N GLU A 30 14.34 7.02 22.19
CA GLU A 30 13.21 6.07 22.21
C GLU A 30 11.83 6.75 22.39
N LYS A 31 11.75 8.05 22.13
CA LYS A 31 10.50 8.79 22.00
C LYS A 31 10.25 9.16 20.55
N TRP A 32 9.01 9.55 20.30
CA TRP A 32 8.54 9.95 18.98
C TRP A 32 8.47 11.46 18.89
N TYR A 33 8.78 11.97 17.71
CA TYR A 33 8.79 13.40 17.44
C TYR A 33 8.04 13.69 16.15
N ARG A 34 7.24 14.75 16.15
CA ARG A 34 6.71 15.35 14.93
C ARG A 34 7.65 16.48 14.52
N PHE A 35 8.24 16.33 13.34
CA PHE A 35 8.89 17.41 12.64
C PHE A 35 7.87 18.16 11.80
N ARG A 36 7.92 19.50 11.83
CA ARG A 36 7.23 20.36 10.86
C ARG A 36 8.18 21.45 10.38
N CYS A 37 7.99 21.84 9.13
CA CYS A 37 8.50 23.12 8.62
C CYS A 37 7.65 23.58 7.45
N TYR A 38 7.69 24.88 7.18
CA TYR A 38 7.15 25.45 5.96
C TYR A 38 8.29 25.86 5.04
N PHE A 39 8.12 25.66 3.74
CA PHE A 39 9.05 26.20 2.76
C PHE A 39 8.36 26.73 1.52
N ARG A 40 8.89 27.80 0.94
CA ARG A 40 8.49 28.27 -0.40
C ARG A 40 9.70 28.40 -1.29
N ALA A 41 9.49 28.24 -2.59
CA ALA A 41 10.56 28.11 -3.57
C ALA A 41 10.29 29.02 -4.76
N ARG A 42 11.33 29.70 -5.25
CA ARG A 42 11.28 30.51 -6.49
C ARG A 42 12.45 30.14 -7.40
N GLY A 43 12.19 30.01 -8.69
CA GLY A 43 13.23 29.70 -9.68
C GLY A 43 13.80 28.28 -9.57
N ILE A 44 13.10 27.37 -8.88
CA ILE A 44 13.50 25.97 -8.72
C ILE A 44 12.68 25.11 -9.67
N LYS A 45 13.33 24.48 -10.64
CA LYS A 45 12.65 23.69 -11.69
C LYS A 45 11.99 22.41 -11.14
N SER A 46 12.61 21.78 -10.15
CA SER A 46 12.14 20.52 -9.58
C SER A 46 12.31 20.55 -8.07
N ILE A 47 11.23 20.85 -7.36
CA ILE A 47 11.21 20.91 -5.90
C ILE A 47 11.63 19.57 -5.30
N ASP A 48 11.05 18.45 -5.75
CA ASP A 48 11.35 17.10 -5.26
C ASP A 48 12.82 16.68 -5.35
N LYS A 49 13.56 17.24 -6.32
CA LYS A 49 14.98 16.94 -6.52
C LYS A 49 15.86 17.91 -5.77
N SER A 50 15.52 19.19 -5.83
CA SER A 50 16.39 20.27 -5.40
C SER A 50 16.16 20.70 -3.96
N ILE A 51 15.02 20.38 -3.36
CA ILE A 51 14.74 20.67 -1.95
C ILE A 51 14.69 19.33 -1.21
N SER A 52 15.52 19.19 -0.18
CA SER A 52 15.51 17.99 0.66
C SER A 52 15.55 18.36 2.14
N ILE A 53 14.74 17.65 2.93
CA ILE A 53 14.68 17.78 4.38
C ILE A 53 15.19 16.46 4.95
N LYS A 54 16.21 16.51 5.80
CA LYS A 54 16.82 15.32 6.40
C LYS A 54 16.89 15.44 7.91
N ALA A 55 16.69 14.34 8.60
CA ALA A 55 16.98 14.20 10.03
C ALA A 55 18.21 13.29 10.20
N ARG A 56 19.29 13.83 10.76
CA ARG A 56 20.53 13.07 11.06
C ARG A 56 20.69 12.89 12.55
N TRP A 57 20.35 11.71 13.04
CA TRP A 57 20.52 11.33 14.44
C TRP A 57 21.98 11.03 14.73
N LYS A 58 22.53 11.65 15.78
CA LYS A 58 23.94 11.55 16.16
C LYS A 58 24.12 11.04 17.58
N ASN A 59 25.16 10.25 17.81
CA ASN A 59 25.52 9.74 19.14
C ASN A 59 26.26 10.81 19.98
N ALA A 60 26.67 10.45 21.20
CA ALA A 60 27.41 11.34 22.10
C ALA A 60 28.75 11.85 21.54
N ARG A 61 29.34 11.13 20.57
CA ARG A 61 30.58 11.50 19.87
C ARG A 61 30.32 12.34 18.62
N GLY A 62 29.06 12.69 18.33
CA GLY A 62 28.67 13.44 17.13
C GLY A 62 28.64 12.62 15.84
N GLN A 63 28.77 11.29 15.91
CA GLN A 63 28.73 10.40 14.74
C GLN A 63 27.27 10.08 14.39
N GLU A 64 26.95 10.09 13.09
CA GLU A 64 25.62 9.71 12.59
C GLU A 64 25.32 8.23 12.88
N ILE A 65 24.15 7.98 13.46
CA ILE A 65 23.60 6.64 13.74
C ILE A 65 22.53 6.30 12.71
N LEU A 66 21.69 7.28 12.37
CA LEU A 66 20.57 7.12 11.45
C LEU A 66 20.34 8.42 10.70
N GLY A 67 20.13 8.31 9.39
CA GLY A 67 19.73 9.39 8.51
C GLY A 67 18.40 9.08 7.85
N GLU A 68 17.44 9.99 7.95
CA GLU A 68 16.10 9.84 7.38
C GLU A 68 15.75 11.05 6.53
N TYR A 69 15.02 10.84 5.43
CA TYR A 69 14.45 11.92 4.62
C TYR A 69 13.01 12.17 5.01
N ILE A 70 12.61 13.43 4.99
CA ILE A 70 11.23 13.86 5.17
C ILE A 70 10.75 14.35 3.80
N THR A 71 10.03 13.50 3.08
CA THR A 71 9.58 13.81 1.71
C THR A 71 8.08 14.06 1.59
N SER A 72 7.35 14.05 2.71
CA SER A 72 5.93 14.37 2.72
C SER A 72 5.74 15.86 2.91
N TYR A 73 5.15 16.51 1.92
CA TYR A 73 4.76 17.90 2.01
C TYR A 73 3.53 18.18 1.15
N LYS A 74 2.78 19.23 1.51
CA LYS A 74 1.58 19.66 0.78
C LYS A 74 1.65 21.15 0.51
N LEU A 75 1.27 21.54 -0.71
CA LEU A 75 1.12 22.95 -1.06
C LEU A 75 -0.08 23.55 -0.33
N GLN A 76 0.17 24.61 0.43
CA GLN A 76 -0.79 25.45 1.14
C GLN A 76 -0.55 26.92 0.75
N GLY A 77 -1.33 27.41 -0.22
CA GLY A 77 -1.09 28.73 -0.81
C GLY A 77 0.25 28.77 -1.55
N GLU A 78 1.15 29.69 -1.17
CA GLU A 78 2.51 29.77 -1.72
C GLU A 78 3.55 28.91 -0.98
N TRP A 79 3.16 28.34 0.16
CA TRP A 79 4.06 27.57 1.03
C TRP A 79 3.80 26.08 0.91
N HIS A 80 4.82 25.27 1.12
CA HIS A 80 4.73 23.84 1.29
C HIS A 80 4.87 23.54 2.77
N GLU A 81 3.86 22.91 3.36
CA GLU A 81 3.95 22.37 4.71
C GLU A 81 4.55 20.97 4.61
N ALA A 82 5.76 20.79 5.16
CA ALA A 82 6.40 19.49 5.29
C ALA A 82 6.20 18.93 6.70
N GLU A 83 5.83 17.66 6.79
CA GLU A 83 5.65 16.97 8.07
C GLU A 83 6.36 15.61 8.05
N GLY A 84 7.00 15.27 9.16
CA GLY A 84 7.62 13.96 9.37
C GLY A 84 7.35 13.45 10.79
N ILE A 85 7.14 12.15 10.91
CA ILE A 85 7.08 11.46 12.21
C ILE A 85 8.37 10.66 12.36
N LEU A 86 9.15 10.99 13.37
CA LEU A 86 10.49 10.44 13.57
C LEU A 86 10.58 9.70 14.90
N ALA A 87 11.18 8.51 14.90
CA ALA A 87 11.48 7.77 16.11
C ALA A 87 12.95 8.00 16.49
N ALA A 88 13.18 8.58 17.68
CA ALA A 88 14.54 8.84 18.14
C ALA A 88 15.28 7.51 18.41
N PRO A 89 16.40 7.19 17.72
CA PRO A 89 17.10 5.94 17.90
C PRO A 89 17.64 5.76 19.31
N LEU A 90 17.75 4.49 19.73
CA LEU A 90 18.50 4.12 20.92
C LEU A 90 19.93 4.70 20.78
N PHE A 91 20.39 5.42 21.82
CA PHE A 91 21.69 6.13 21.89
C PHE A 91 21.81 7.48 21.15
N ALA A 92 20.76 7.97 20.49
CA ALA A 92 20.80 9.32 19.93
C ALA A 92 20.90 10.40 21.03
N LYS A 93 21.77 11.40 20.80
CA LYS A 93 22.02 12.53 21.73
C LYS A 93 21.77 13.90 21.10
N SER A 94 21.82 13.98 19.77
CA SER A 94 21.47 15.16 18.99
C SER A 94 20.83 14.73 17.67
N VAL A 95 20.04 15.59 17.08
CA VAL A 95 19.54 15.44 15.71
C VAL A 95 19.81 16.73 14.95
N ASP A 96 20.37 16.59 13.77
CA ASP A 96 20.55 17.69 12.83
C ASP A 96 19.41 17.63 11.82
N LEU A 97 18.60 18.69 11.78
CA LEU A 97 17.57 18.88 10.77
C LEU A 97 18.20 19.69 9.64
N GLU A 98 18.55 19.00 8.55
CA GLU A 98 19.20 19.60 7.39
C GLU A 98 18.12 20.03 6.39
N LEU A 99 18.01 21.34 6.15
CA LEU A 99 17.06 21.93 5.20
C LEU A 99 17.85 22.40 3.97
N VAL A 100 17.86 21.58 2.92
CA VAL A 100 18.88 21.68 1.87
C VAL A 100 18.27 22.12 0.55
N LEU A 101 18.85 23.16 -0.05
CA LEU A 101 18.74 23.46 -1.47
C LEU A 101 19.96 22.87 -2.20
N GLN A 102 19.72 22.01 -3.18
CA GLN A 102 20.76 21.28 -3.91
C GLN A 102 20.40 21.12 -5.40
N TRP A 103 21.40 20.74 -6.20
CA TRP A 103 21.24 20.33 -7.60
C TRP A 103 20.49 21.34 -8.48
N THR A 104 20.58 22.63 -8.16
CA THR A 104 20.08 23.71 -8.99
C THR A 104 21.11 24.84 -9.03
N PRO A 105 21.46 25.38 -10.22
CA PRO A 105 22.43 26.46 -10.33
C PRO A 105 21.84 27.82 -9.91
N THR A 106 20.50 27.93 -9.90
CA THR A 106 19.75 29.14 -9.57
C THR A 106 18.52 28.80 -8.73
N GLY A 107 17.91 29.81 -8.12
CA GLY A 107 16.70 29.66 -7.32
C GLY A 107 16.93 29.98 -5.85
N THR A 108 15.83 30.17 -5.14
CA THR A 108 15.82 30.54 -3.72
C THR A 108 14.76 29.72 -3.02
N VAL A 109 15.09 29.24 -1.82
CA VAL A 109 14.15 28.61 -0.90
C VAL A 109 14.12 29.44 0.38
N TRP A 110 12.93 29.65 0.91
CA TRP A 110 12.70 30.22 2.23
C TRP A 110 12.15 29.12 3.12
N TRP A 111 12.62 29.06 4.36
CA TRP A 111 12.18 28.10 5.37
C TRP A 111 11.57 28.87 6.53
N ASP A 112 10.51 28.32 7.12
CA ASP A 112 9.82 28.95 8.24
C ASP A 112 9.26 27.88 9.20
N ASP A 113 9.00 28.30 10.44
CA ASP A 113 8.39 27.52 11.52
C ASP A 113 8.89 26.06 11.61
N VAL A 114 10.22 25.93 11.72
CA VAL A 114 10.88 24.63 11.87
C VAL A 114 10.74 24.17 13.31
N SER A 115 10.00 23.09 13.52
CA SER A 115 9.73 22.53 14.85
C SER A 115 9.99 21.03 14.91
N LEU A 116 10.34 20.58 16.11
CA LEU A 116 10.49 19.18 16.45
C LEU A 116 9.86 18.95 17.82
N GLU A 117 8.61 18.48 17.82
CA GLU A 117 7.80 18.36 19.03
C GLU A 117 7.73 16.89 19.46
N GLN A 118 7.96 16.61 20.74
CA GLN A 118 7.75 15.26 21.25
C GLN A 118 6.26 14.93 21.20
N ILE A 119 5.94 13.76 20.66
CA ILE A 119 4.58 13.23 20.59
C ILE A 119 4.50 11.87 21.27
N SER A 120 3.28 11.44 21.56
CA SER A 120 3.01 10.04 21.85
C SER A 120 3.36 9.18 20.63
N PRO A 121 3.80 7.92 20.83
CA PRO A 121 3.95 6.98 19.73
C PRO A 121 2.71 6.97 18.83
N PRO A 122 2.87 6.97 17.49
CA PRO A 122 1.76 6.79 16.58
C PRO A 122 0.98 5.54 16.97
N GLN A 123 -0.34 5.64 17.01
CA GLN A 123 -1.19 4.50 17.33
C GLN A 123 -1.05 3.45 16.23
N GLU A 124 -0.73 2.22 16.61
CA GLU A 124 -0.73 1.06 15.70
C GLU A 124 -2.16 0.86 15.16
N ARG A 125 -2.30 0.73 13.84
CA ARG A 125 -3.59 0.47 13.17
C ARG A 125 -3.66 -0.98 12.71
N LYS A 126 -4.28 -1.80 13.55
CA LYS A 126 -4.37 -3.25 13.37
C LYS A 126 -5.59 -3.63 12.55
N ILE A 127 -5.40 -4.49 11.55
CA ILE A 127 -6.45 -5.04 10.70
C ILE A 127 -6.26 -6.51 10.42
N LYS A 128 -7.34 -7.27 10.29
CA LYS A 128 -7.27 -8.65 9.81
C LYS A 128 -7.63 -8.73 8.33
N VAL A 129 -6.64 -9.00 7.48
CA VAL A 129 -6.82 -9.12 6.03
C VAL A 129 -6.97 -10.58 5.62
N ALA A 130 -7.97 -10.85 4.79
CA ALA A 130 -8.16 -12.13 4.14
C ALA A 130 -7.90 -12.06 2.64
N THR A 131 -7.31 -13.11 2.10
CA THR A 131 -7.16 -13.34 0.66
C THR A 131 -7.51 -14.80 0.34
N VAL A 132 -7.98 -15.05 -0.87
CA VAL A 132 -8.52 -16.35 -1.28
C VAL A 132 -7.99 -16.81 -2.62
N SER A 133 -7.86 -18.13 -2.74
CA SER A 133 -7.38 -18.80 -3.95
C SER A 133 -8.35 -19.92 -4.36
N TYR A 134 -9.59 -19.54 -4.72
CA TYR A 134 -10.63 -20.48 -5.13
C TYR A 134 -11.12 -20.21 -6.55
N GLU A 135 -11.29 -21.28 -7.32
CA GLU A 135 -12.11 -21.28 -8.54
C GLU A 135 -13.46 -21.94 -8.25
N PRO A 136 -14.58 -21.33 -8.69
CA PRO A 136 -15.88 -22.01 -8.67
C PRO A 136 -15.86 -23.27 -9.55
N PRO A 137 -16.62 -24.33 -9.20
CA PRO A 137 -16.72 -25.53 -10.04
C PRO A 137 -17.21 -25.22 -11.46
N ARG A 138 -16.68 -25.95 -12.45
CA ARG A 138 -17.10 -25.83 -13.87
C ARG A 138 -18.20 -26.85 -14.20
N PRO A 139 -19.17 -26.52 -15.06
CA PRO A 139 -19.48 -25.19 -15.59
C PRO A 139 -20.24 -24.34 -14.55
N SER A 140 -20.02 -23.03 -14.57
CA SER A 140 -20.66 -22.08 -13.67
C SER A 140 -21.51 -21.02 -14.38
N THR A 141 -22.17 -20.17 -13.60
CA THR A 141 -22.91 -18.98 -14.05
C THR A 141 -22.57 -17.79 -13.13
N PRO A 142 -22.83 -16.53 -13.55
CA PRO A 142 -22.63 -15.37 -12.67
C PRO A 142 -23.31 -15.52 -11.31
N ASP A 143 -24.55 -16.06 -11.26
CA ASP A 143 -25.27 -16.26 -10.00
C ASP A 143 -24.66 -17.35 -9.12
N LYS A 144 -24.22 -18.47 -9.71
CA LYS A 144 -23.50 -19.53 -8.98
C LYS A 144 -22.20 -18.99 -8.40
N ASN A 145 -21.44 -18.22 -9.17
CA ASN A 145 -20.21 -17.60 -8.71
C ASN A 145 -20.45 -16.62 -7.56
N ARG A 146 -21.48 -15.78 -7.69
CA ARG A 146 -21.86 -14.80 -6.67
C ARG A 146 -22.10 -15.48 -5.32
N ASN A 147 -22.89 -16.55 -5.31
CA ASN A 147 -23.17 -17.33 -4.10
C ASN A 147 -21.91 -18.02 -3.57
N PHE A 148 -21.12 -18.63 -4.45
CA PHE A 148 -19.86 -19.29 -4.09
C PHE A 148 -18.88 -18.34 -3.40
N PHE A 149 -18.71 -17.12 -3.91
CA PHE A 149 -17.83 -16.12 -3.31
C PHE A 149 -18.44 -15.49 -2.06
N ALA A 150 -19.76 -15.31 -2.00
CA ALA A 150 -20.44 -14.88 -0.77
C ALA A 150 -20.17 -15.83 0.41
N GLU A 151 -20.11 -17.14 0.16
CA GLU A 151 -19.69 -18.12 1.18
C GLU A 151 -18.25 -17.90 1.65
N LYS A 152 -17.32 -17.54 0.76
CA LYS A 152 -15.92 -17.27 1.13
C LYS A 152 -15.79 -15.98 1.92
N VAL A 153 -16.53 -14.94 1.53
CA VAL A 153 -16.67 -13.71 2.33
C VAL A 153 -17.22 -14.07 3.71
N ALA A 154 -18.31 -14.83 3.80
CA ALA A 154 -18.88 -15.23 5.09
C ALA A 154 -17.90 -16.04 5.95
N ALA A 155 -17.07 -16.90 5.35
CA ALA A 155 -16.04 -17.64 6.05
C ALA A 155 -14.95 -16.73 6.64
N ALA A 156 -14.47 -15.73 5.87
CA ALA A 156 -13.54 -14.74 6.37
C ALA A 156 -14.15 -13.86 7.47
N GLY A 157 -15.43 -13.49 7.32
CA GLY A 157 -16.19 -12.79 8.35
C GLY A 157 -16.30 -13.57 9.66
N LYS A 158 -16.57 -14.87 9.59
CA LYS A 158 -16.55 -15.76 10.78
C LYS A 158 -15.18 -15.84 11.45
N ALA A 159 -14.09 -15.69 10.68
CA ALA A 159 -12.74 -15.61 11.21
C ALA A 159 -12.37 -14.19 11.73
N GLY A 160 -13.30 -13.24 11.64
CA GLY A 160 -13.15 -11.86 12.08
C GLY A 160 -12.17 -11.07 11.22
N ALA A 161 -12.18 -11.27 9.90
CA ALA A 161 -11.47 -10.42 8.95
C ALA A 161 -12.10 -9.02 8.91
N ASP A 162 -11.27 -7.98 8.91
CA ASP A 162 -11.67 -6.59 8.68
C ASP A 162 -11.86 -6.28 7.20
N ILE A 163 -11.13 -7.00 6.34
CA ILE A 163 -11.24 -6.87 4.89
C ILE A 163 -10.89 -8.19 4.22
N ILE A 164 -11.61 -8.54 3.15
CA ILE A 164 -11.28 -9.67 2.27
C ILE A 164 -11.10 -9.19 0.84
N CYS A 165 -10.07 -9.69 0.17
CA CYS A 165 -9.88 -9.53 -1.26
C CYS A 165 -10.27 -10.82 -2.01
N LEU A 166 -11.13 -10.70 -3.00
CA LEU A 166 -11.49 -11.76 -3.93
C LEU A 166 -10.70 -11.63 -5.24
N GLY A 167 -10.77 -12.67 -6.07
CA GLY A 167 -10.11 -12.68 -7.38
C GLY A 167 -10.72 -11.69 -8.39
N GLU A 168 -10.04 -11.56 -9.52
CA GLU A 168 -10.52 -10.80 -10.68
C GLU A 168 -11.75 -11.46 -11.32
N GLY A 169 -12.62 -10.67 -11.97
CA GLY A 169 -13.64 -11.20 -12.88
C GLY A 169 -14.52 -12.32 -12.29
N ILE A 170 -14.93 -12.21 -11.02
CA ILE A 170 -15.67 -13.28 -10.32
C ILE A 170 -17.02 -13.60 -10.98
N THR A 171 -17.59 -12.67 -11.76
CA THR A 171 -18.81 -12.94 -12.56
C THR A 171 -18.53 -13.82 -13.78
N LYS A 172 -17.27 -13.89 -14.26
CA LYS A 172 -16.84 -14.62 -15.46
C LYS A 172 -16.18 -15.97 -15.17
N VAL A 173 -15.40 -16.07 -14.10
CA VAL A 173 -14.56 -17.27 -13.83
C VAL A 173 -15.39 -18.56 -13.88
N SER A 174 -14.85 -19.61 -14.50
CA SER A 174 -15.53 -20.91 -14.67
C SER A 174 -16.84 -20.89 -15.47
N THR A 175 -17.17 -19.79 -16.17
CA THR A 175 -18.29 -19.70 -17.12
C THR A 175 -17.79 -19.74 -18.57
N ASP A 176 -18.65 -20.16 -19.50
CA ASP A 176 -18.39 -20.11 -20.95
C ASP A 176 -18.88 -18.81 -21.61
N LYS A 177 -19.34 -17.85 -20.80
CA LYS A 177 -19.90 -16.57 -21.24
C LYS A 177 -18.80 -15.57 -21.60
N ASN A 178 -19.09 -14.68 -22.55
CA ASN A 178 -18.23 -13.55 -22.87
C ASN A 178 -18.34 -12.42 -21.84
N PHE A 179 -17.46 -11.42 -21.92
CA PHE A 179 -17.40 -10.31 -20.96
C PHE A 179 -18.70 -9.51 -20.89
N ALA A 180 -19.38 -9.30 -22.01
CA ALA A 180 -20.64 -8.56 -22.05
C ALA A 180 -21.77 -9.35 -21.36
N GLU A 181 -21.84 -10.67 -21.54
CA GLU A 181 -22.88 -11.53 -20.96
C GLU A 181 -22.78 -11.70 -19.44
N VAL A 182 -21.62 -11.41 -18.85
CA VAL A 182 -21.37 -11.48 -17.40
C VAL A 182 -21.24 -10.09 -16.75
N ALA A 183 -21.31 -9.02 -17.55
CA ALA A 183 -21.22 -7.66 -17.07
C ALA A 183 -22.54 -7.19 -16.44
N GLU A 184 -22.44 -6.53 -15.29
CA GLU A 184 -23.58 -6.04 -14.52
C GLU A 184 -23.40 -4.59 -14.07
N SER A 185 -24.50 -3.90 -13.74
CA SER A 185 -24.43 -2.52 -13.24
C SER A 185 -23.71 -2.43 -11.90
N VAL A 186 -23.19 -1.25 -11.57
CA VAL A 186 -22.60 -0.96 -10.25
C VAL A 186 -23.25 0.30 -9.67
N PRO A 187 -24.00 0.21 -8.54
CA PRO A 187 -24.36 -1.01 -7.83
C PRO A 187 -25.20 -2.00 -8.67
N GLY A 188 -25.14 -3.28 -8.32
CA GLY A 188 -25.84 -4.37 -8.99
C GLY A 188 -25.84 -5.67 -8.17
N PRO A 189 -26.19 -6.80 -8.81
CA PRO A 189 -26.44 -8.07 -8.10
C PRO A 189 -25.25 -8.55 -7.26
N THR A 190 -23.99 -8.47 -7.73
CA THR A 190 -22.83 -8.90 -6.93
C THR A 190 -22.61 -7.98 -5.75
N SER A 191 -22.64 -6.67 -5.96
CA SER A 191 -22.43 -5.72 -4.86
C SER A 191 -23.53 -5.85 -3.80
N GLN A 192 -24.76 -6.20 -4.19
CA GLN A 192 -25.84 -6.43 -3.24
C GLN A 192 -25.57 -7.66 -2.37
N VAL A 193 -25.33 -8.82 -3.00
CA VAL A 193 -25.13 -10.08 -2.26
C VAL A 193 -23.87 -10.03 -1.40
N LEU A 194 -22.76 -9.50 -1.94
CA LEU A 194 -21.54 -9.36 -1.15
C LEU A 194 -21.68 -8.26 -0.08
N GLY A 195 -22.43 -7.19 -0.36
CA GLY A 195 -22.75 -6.13 0.58
C GLY A 195 -23.55 -6.62 1.79
N ASP A 196 -24.53 -7.49 1.59
CA ASP A 196 -25.30 -8.09 2.69
C ASP A 196 -24.40 -8.90 3.63
N VAL A 197 -23.43 -9.65 3.08
CA VAL A 197 -22.45 -10.39 3.87
C VAL A 197 -21.44 -9.46 4.53
N ALA A 198 -20.95 -8.44 3.83
CA ALA A 198 -20.03 -7.43 4.35
C ALA A 198 -20.62 -6.73 5.58
N LYS A 199 -21.87 -6.27 5.47
CA LYS A 199 -22.64 -5.65 6.55
C LYS A 199 -22.84 -6.58 7.74
N LYS A 200 -23.21 -7.84 7.48
CA LYS A 200 -23.45 -8.85 8.53
C LYS A 200 -22.23 -9.06 9.42
N TYR A 201 -21.03 -9.02 8.85
CA TYR A 201 -19.78 -9.26 9.57
C TYR A 201 -18.97 -7.98 9.82
N HIS A 202 -19.52 -6.82 9.49
CA HIS A 202 -18.90 -5.51 9.64
C HIS A 202 -17.47 -5.47 9.05
N MET A 203 -17.30 -5.94 7.82
CA MET A 203 -15.99 -5.99 7.13
C MET A 203 -16.06 -5.29 5.77
N TYR A 204 -14.91 -4.89 5.23
CA TYR A 204 -14.80 -4.49 3.83
C TYR A 204 -14.66 -5.71 2.91
N VAL A 205 -15.12 -5.57 1.67
CA VAL A 205 -14.97 -6.60 0.63
C VAL A 205 -14.45 -5.98 -0.65
N ILE A 206 -13.40 -6.58 -1.21
CA ILE A 206 -12.90 -6.26 -2.54
C ILE A 206 -13.28 -7.37 -3.51
N ALA A 207 -13.94 -7.01 -4.61
CA ALA A 207 -14.44 -7.96 -5.60
C ALA A 207 -14.17 -7.45 -7.02
N GLY A 208 -13.41 -8.22 -7.82
CA GLY A 208 -13.25 -7.96 -9.24
C GLY A 208 -14.44 -8.47 -10.03
N ILE A 209 -15.12 -7.62 -10.78
CA ILE A 209 -16.28 -7.94 -11.63
C ILE A 209 -16.13 -7.32 -13.02
N TYR A 210 -16.98 -7.72 -13.96
CA TYR A 210 -17.21 -6.94 -15.17
C TYR A 210 -18.38 -5.97 -14.92
N GLU A 211 -18.10 -4.67 -15.00
CA GLU A 211 -19.08 -3.59 -14.86
C GLU A 211 -19.68 -3.26 -16.22
N ARG A 212 -21.00 -3.12 -16.29
CA ARG A 212 -21.73 -2.52 -17.39
C ARG A 212 -22.13 -1.09 -17.03
N LYS A 213 -21.65 -0.12 -17.80
CA LYS A 213 -22.13 1.26 -17.79
C LYS A 213 -22.67 1.58 -19.19
N GLU A 214 -23.99 1.62 -19.31
CA GLU A 214 -24.67 1.75 -20.61
C GLU A 214 -24.23 0.63 -21.57
N ALA A 215 -23.76 0.98 -22.76
CA ALA A 215 -23.24 0.02 -23.75
C ALA A 215 -21.81 -0.47 -23.43
N VAL A 216 -21.11 0.16 -22.49
CA VAL A 216 -19.68 -0.04 -22.26
C VAL A 216 -19.42 -1.04 -21.14
N VAL A 217 -18.44 -1.93 -21.33
CA VAL A 217 -18.00 -2.94 -20.37
C VAL A 217 -16.62 -2.59 -19.83
N TYR A 218 -16.43 -2.69 -18.52
CA TYR A 218 -15.15 -2.44 -17.84
C TYR A 218 -14.79 -3.60 -16.91
N ASN A 219 -13.52 -3.98 -16.84
CA ASN A 219 -13.02 -4.82 -15.75
C ASN A 219 -12.82 -3.94 -14.50
N THR A 220 -13.55 -4.23 -13.42
CA THR A 220 -13.73 -3.31 -12.29
C THR A 220 -13.55 -4.00 -10.95
N ALA A 221 -12.73 -3.43 -10.08
CA ALA A 221 -12.60 -3.84 -8.69
C ALA A 221 -13.49 -2.95 -7.84
N LEU A 222 -14.44 -3.54 -7.13
CA LEU A 222 -15.29 -2.85 -6.16
C LEU A 222 -14.63 -2.88 -4.79
N LEU A 223 -14.79 -1.79 -4.04
CA LEU A 223 -14.58 -1.73 -2.59
C LEU A 223 -15.94 -1.53 -1.94
N ILE A 224 -16.40 -2.52 -1.19
CA ILE A 224 -17.65 -2.50 -0.43
C ILE A 224 -17.31 -2.22 1.03
N ASP A 225 -17.98 -1.25 1.66
CA ASP A 225 -17.76 -0.85 3.05
C ASP A 225 -18.39 -1.81 4.08
N ARG A 226 -18.12 -1.53 5.35
CA ARG A 226 -18.63 -2.29 6.49
C ARG A 226 -20.16 -2.16 6.66
N GLU A 227 -20.80 -1.20 5.98
CA GLU A 227 -22.25 -1.00 5.93
C GLU A 227 -22.89 -1.74 4.75
N GLY A 228 -22.09 -2.41 3.92
CA GLY A 228 -22.53 -3.19 2.76
C GLY A 228 -22.79 -2.35 1.50
N LYS A 229 -22.30 -1.12 1.43
CA LYS A 229 -22.45 -0.23 0.27
C LYS A 229 -21.18 -0.21 -0.56
N VAL A 230 -21.32 0.09 -1.85
CA VAL A 230 -20.16 0.34 -2.71
C VAL A 230 -19.52 1.67 -2.29
N PHE A 231 -18.42 1.58 -1.55
CA PHE A 231 -17.63 2.71 -1.09
C PHE A 231 -16.79 3.33 -2.21
N GLY A 232 -16.33 2.48 -3.13
CA GLY A 232 -15.48 2.88 -4.23
C GLY A 232 -15.36 1.83 -5.30
N LYS A 233 -14.80 2.22 -6.46
CA LYS A 233 -14.43 1.29 -7.52
C LYS A 233 -13.21 1.77 -8.29
N TYR A 234 -12.48 0.83 -8.87
CA TYR A 234 -11.38 1.06 -9.78
C TYR A 234 -11.62 0.28 -11.07
N ARG A 235 -11.40 0.91 -12.22
CA ARG A 235 -11.50 0.26 -13.54
C ARG A 235 -10.08 0.01 -14.05
N LYS A 236 -9.80 -1.23 -14.44
CA LYS A 236 -8.50 -1.71 -14.90
C LYS A 236 -7.98 -0.81 -16.02
N THR A 237 -6.75 -0.32 -15.87
CA THR A 237 -6.16 0.63 -16.83
C THR A 237 -5.39 -0.06 -17.95
N HIS A 238 -4.74 -1.19 -17.65
CA HIS A 238 -3.99 -1.95 -18.63
C HIS A 238 -4.72 -3.26 -18.95
N LEU A 239 -5.30 -3.34 -20.14
CA LEU A 239 -6.04 -4.52 -20.58
C LEU A 239 -5.12 -5.52 -21.30
N PRO A 240 -5.15 -6.82 -20.98
CA PRO A 240 -4.57 -7.86 -21.82
C PRO A 240 -5.35 -8.01 -23.15
N GLU A 241 -4.74 -8.67 -24.13
CA GLU A 241 -5.27 -8.80 -25.49
C GLU A 241 -6.67 -9.44 -25.55
N ASP A 242 -6.96 -10.42 -24.69
CA ASP A 242 -8.26 -11.08 -24.62
C ASP A 242 -9.38 -10.12 -24.18
N GLU A 243 -9.10 -9.23 -23.22
CA GLU A 243 -10.05 -8.19 -22.80
C GLU A 243 -10.26 -7.13 -23.89
N VAL A 244 -9.19 -6.70 -24.57
CA VAL A 244 -9.27 -5.72 -25.67
C VAL A 244 -10.11 -6.28 -26.82
N THR A 245 -9.78 -7.48 -27.30
CA THR A 245 -10.50 -8.14 -28.39
C THR A 245 -11.92 -8.53 -27.99
N GLY A 246 -12.16 -8.76 -26.70
CA GLY A 246 -13.48 -9.02 -26.12
C GLY A 246 -14.35 -7.78 -25.87
N GLY A 247 -13.89 -6.58 -26.24
CA GLY A 247 -14.67 -5.34 -26.16
C GLY A 247 -14.70 -4.67 -24.78
N VAL A 248 -13.76 -5.01 -23.89
CA VAL A 248 -13.59 -4.32 -22.61
C VAL A 248 -12.90 -2.97 -22.83
N THR A 249 -13.36 -1.94 -22.13
CA THR A 249 -12.82 -0.58 -22.19
C THR A 249 -11.89 -0.33 -21.00
N PRO A 250 -10.71 0.30 -21.20
CA PRO A 250 -9.81 0.63 -20.11
C PRO A 250 -10.37 1.74 -19.22
N GLY A 251 -10.00 1.72 -17.94
CA GLY A 251 -10.13 2.86 -17.04
C GLY A 251 -9.07 3.94 -17.31
N ASP A 252 -9.21 5.07 -16.63
CA ASP A 252 -8.41 6.29 -16.85
C ASP A 252 -7.97 6.98 -15.55
N THR A 253 -8.24 6.37 -14.38
CA THR A 253 -8.00 6.97 -13.07
C THR A 253 -7.38 5.99 -12.09
N TYR A 254 -6.65 6.53 -11.11
CA TYR A 254 -6.04 5.79 -10.00
C TYR A 254 -6.58 6.32 -8.66
N PRO A 255 -7.83 6.02 -8.27
CA PRO A 255 -8.40 6.48 -7.02
C PRO A 255 -7.79 5.74 -5.82
N VAL A 256 -7.75 6.43 -4.68
CA VAL A 256 -7.45 5.83 -3.37
C VAL A 256 -8.59 6.09 -2.41
N PHE A 257 -8.79 5.20 -1.46
CA PHE A 257 -9.96 5.17 -0.58
C PHE A 257 -9.51 5.24 0.87
N ARG A 258 -9.94 6.26 1.61
CA ARG A 258 -9.62 6.41 3.03
C ARG A 258 -10.59 5.58 3.85
N THR A 259 -10.09 4.49 4.45
CA THR A 259 -10.84 3.65 5.39
C THR A 259 -10.53 4.05 6.83
N ASP A 260 -11.19 3.42 7.78
CA ASP A 260 -10.96 3.52 9.23
C ASP A 260 -9.58 3.02 9.68
N PHE A 261 -8.89 2.26 8.83
CA PHE A 261 -7.58 1.68 9.13
C PHE A 261 -6.45 2.15 8.23
N GLY A 262 -6.74 2.85 7.13
CA GLY A 262 -5.71 3.41 6.26
C GLY A 262 -6.19 3.72 4.86
N THR A 263 -5.27 4.17 4.02
CA THR A 263 -5.60 4.49 2.63
C THR A 263 -5.37 3.27 1.75
N VAL A 264 -6.43 2.83 1.08
CA VAL A 264 -6.46 1.65 0.22
C VAL A 264 -6.40 2.06 -1.25
N GLY A 265 -5.52 1.42 -2.03
CA GLY A 265 -5.50 1.44 -3.49
C GLY A 265 -5.98 0.11 -4.08
N LEU A 266 -6.46 0.14 -5.32
CA LEU A 266 -6.88 -1.04 -6.07
C LEU A 266 -6.16 -1.05 -7.42
N GLU A 267 -5.64 -2.21 -7.82
CA GLU A 267 -5.13 -2.48 -9.16
C GLU A 267 -5.59 -3.89 -9.59
N ILE A 268 -5.65 -4.19 -10.88
CA ILE A 268 -6.20 -5.46 -11.35
C ILE A 268 -5.22 -6.17 -12.27
N CYS A 269 -4.87 -7.40 -11.91
CA CYS A 269 -4.16 -8.37 -12.74
C CYS A 269 -3.01 -7.78 -13.56
N TYR A 270 -3.26 -7.44 -14.82
CA TYR A 270 -2.26 -6.96 -15.76
C TYR A 270 -1.63 -5.63 -15.34
N ASP A 271 -2.35 -4.79 -14.57
CA ASP A 271 -1.81 -3.55 -14.00
C ASP A 271 -0.54 -3.78 -13.16
N ASN A 272 -0.42 -4.91 -12.45
CA ASN A 272 0.75 -5.24 -11.62
C ASN A 272 2.05 -5.29 -12.44
N PHE A 273 1.99 -5.48 -13.75
CA PHE A 273 3.18 -5.47 -14.62
C PHE A 273 3.65 -4.07 -15.01
N PHE A 274 2.87 -3.02 -14.70
CA PHE A 274 3.16 -1.63 -15.02
C PHE A 274 3.47 -0.87 -13.72
N PRO A 275 4.74 -0.60 -13.39
CA PRO A 275 5.12 0.04 -12.13
C PRO A 275 4.43 1.39 -11.89
N GLU A 276 4.02 2.07 -12.96
CA GLU A 276 3.32 3.35 -12.94
C GLU A 276 1.98 3.29 -12.19
N VAL A 277 1.27 2.15 -12.23
CA VAL A 277 -0.03 2.00 -11.56
C VAL A 277 0.16 2.03 -10.05
N THR A 278 0.93 1.08 -9.52
CA THR A 278 1.24 1.00 -8.08
C THR A 278 1.90 2.28 -7.59
N ARG A 279 2.82 2.86 -8.38
CA ARG A 279 3.46 4.15 -8.07
C ARG A 279 2.44 5.28 -7.97
N SER A 280 1.50 5.37 -8.89
CA SER A 280 0.47 6.43 -8.88
C SER A 280 -0.45 6.32 -7.68
N LEU A 281 -0.82 5.10 -7.28
CA LEU A 281 -1.61 4.84 -6.07
C LEU A 281 -0.82 5.23 -4.80
N ALA A 282 0.43 4.81 -4.70
CA ALA A 282 1.30 5.12 -3.56
C ALA A 282 1.57 6.63 -3.41
N LEU A 283 1.82 7.34 -4.51
CA LEU A 283 1.98 8.80 -4.51
C LEU A 283 0.71 9.55 -4.08
N LYS A 284 -0.46 8.94 -4.28
CA LYS A 284 -1.75 9.45 -3.77
C LYS A 284 -2.01 9.09 -2.31
N GLY A 285 -1.06 8.41 -1.67
CA GLY A 285 -1.09 8.06 -0.26
C GLY A 285 -1.62 6.66 0.04
N ALA A 286 -1.75 5.77 -0.95
CA ALA A 286 -2.09 4.37 -0.68
C ALA A 286 -1.03 3.71 0.20
N GLU A 287 -1.47 3.09 1.28
CA GLU A 287 -0.64 2.34 2.23
C GLU A 287 -0.77 0.84 1.99
N ILE A 288 -1.94 0.43 1.48
CA ILE A 288 -2.30 -0.95 1.18
C ILE A 288 -2.88 -0.97 -0.23
N ILE A 289 -2.35 -1.83 -1.09
CA ILE A 289 -2.84 -2.05 -2.44
C ILE A 289 -3.36 -3.48 -2.56
N PHE A 290 -4.59 -3.60 -3.03
CA PHE A 290 -5.21 -4.89 -3.30
C PHE A 290 -5.21 -5.19 -4.79
N LEU A 291 -4.87 -6.44 -5.10
CA LEU A 291 -4.69 -6.97 -6.45
C LEU A 291 -5.58 -8.21 -6.65
N PRO A 292 -6.86 -8.03 -7.06
CA PRO A 292 -7.61 -9.09 -7.69
C PRO A 292 -6.91 -9.51 -8.98
N ILE A 293 -6.56 -10.79 -9.09
CA ILE A 293 -5.83 -11.32 -10.25
C ILE A 293 -6.36 -12.69 -10.67
N SER A 294 -6.58 -12.89 -11.96
CA SER A 294 -6.93 -14.21 -12.49
C SER A 294 -5.70 -15.09 -12.59
N GLY A 295 -4.57 -14.57 -13.06
CA GLY A 295 -3.26 -15.20 -12.95
C GLY A 295 -2.16 -14.51 -13.77
N ASP A 296 -0.97 -15.12 -13.82
CA ASP A 296 0.13 -14.75 -14.71
C ASP A 296 0.40 -15.84 -15.76
N GLY A 297 0.14 -15.52 -17.02
CA GLY A 297 0.38 -16.42 -18.16
C GLY A 297 1.86 -16.51 -18.58
N ARG A 298 2.76 -15.68 -18.03
CA ARG A 298 4.18 -15.69 -18.40
C ARG A 298 4.94 -16.77 -17.64
N GLY A 299 5.79 -17.53 -18.36
CA GLY A 299 6.84 -18.38 -17.78
C GLY A 299 6.37 -19.34 -16.69
N ASN A 300 5.25 -20.04 -16.88
CA ASN A 300 4.62 -20.95 -15.90
C ASN A 300 4.25 -20.31 -14.55
N GLY A 301 4.07 -18.98 -14.47
CA GLY A 301 3.80 -18.28 -13.22
C GLY A 301 5.00 -18.23 -12.28
N TYR A 302 6.24 -18.35 -12.78
CA TYR A 302 7.45 -18.25 -11.96
C TYR A 302 7.75 -16.82 -11.51
N ALA A 303 7.31 -15.81 -12.26
CA ALA A 303 7.69 -14.42 -12.03
C ALA A 303 6.64 -13.57 -11.28
N TRP A 304 5.41 -14.06 -11.13
CA TRP A 304 4.31 -13.22 -10.66
C TRP A 304 4.49 -12.76 -9.21
N ASP A 305 5.01 -13.62 -8.33
CA ASP A 305 5.28 -13.24 -6.94
C ASP A 305 6.50 -12.33 -6.82
N ILE A 306 7.48 -12.47 -7.71
CA ILE A 306 8.62 -11.54 -7.81
C ILE A 306 8.09 -10.15 -8.15
N VAL A 307 7.22 -10.03 -9.17
CA VAL A 307 6.65 -8.74 -9.58
C VAL A 307 5.85 -8.12 -8.43
N ALA A 308 4.96 -8.89 -7.80
CA ALA A 308 4.17 -8.44 -6.65
C ALA A 308 5.06 -7.93 -5.50
N ARG A 309 6.15 -8.63 -5.19
CA ARG A 309 7.12 -8.20 -4.18
C ARG A 309 7.88 -6.96 -4.59
N CYS A 310 8.26 -6.83 -5.87
CA CYS A 310 8.88 -5.62 -6.38
C CYS A 310 7.96 -4.41 -6.21
N ARG A 311 6.64 -4.55 -6.48
CA ARG A 311 5.63 -3.48 -6.28
C ARG A 311 5.48 -3.04 -4.82
N ALA A 312 5.58 -3.98 -3.90
CA ALA A 312 5.59 -3.67 -2.48
C ALA A 312 6.87 -2.91 -2.08
N ILE A 313 8.04 -3.36 -2.54
CA ILE A 313 9.36 -2.79 -2.22
C ILE A 313 9.52 -1.37 -2.77
N ASP A 314 9.29 -1.17 -4.07
CA ASP A 314 9.60 0.10 -4.74
C ASP A 314 8.67 1.24 -4.27
N ASN A 315 7.48 0.91 -3.79
CA ASN A 315 6.47 1.86 -3.32
C ASN A 315 6.29 1.89 -1.80
N ALA A 316 6.96 1.02 -1.05
CA ALA A 316 6.84 0.89 0.40
C ALA A 316 5.39 0.69 0.89
N VAL A 317 4.63 -0.15 0.19
CA VAL A 317 3.21 -0.45 0.46
C VAL A 317 3.01 -1.92 0.84
N TYR A 318 1.92 -2.20 1.56
CA TYR A 318 1.39 -3.56 1.63
C TYR A 318 0.75 -3.93 0.30
N LEU A 319 1.01 -5.15 -0.18
CA LEU A 319 0.36 -5.66 -1.38
C LEU A 319 -0.35 -6.99 -1.09
N ILE A 320 -1.66 -7.03 -1.33
CA ILE A 320 -2.50 -8.19 -1.07
C ILE A 320 -3.10 -8.67 -2.37
N ALA A 321 -2.66 -9.82 -2.84
CA ALA A 321 -3.09 -10.42 -4.09
C ALA A 321 -4.04 -11.59 -3.84
N SER A 322 -5.13 -11.63 -4.60
CA SER A 322 -6.08 -12.76 -4.62
C SER A 322 -6.07 -13.40 -5.99
N ASN A 323 -5.47 -14.57 -6.06
CA ASN A 323 -5.17 -15.30 -7.30
C ASN A 323 -5.80 -16.68 -7.25
N TYR A 324 -6.49 -17.08 -8.31
CA TYR A 324 -7.03 -18.43 -8.45
C TYR A 324 -6.29 -19.32 -9.46
N SER A 325 -5.77 -18.83 -10.60
CA SER A 325 -5.16 -19.72 -11.64
C SER A 325 -3.83 -20.36 -11.22
N GLN A 326 -2.97 -19.65 -10.48
CA GLN A 326 -1.71 -20.23 -9.95
C GLN A 326 -1.89 -20.90 -8.58
N LYS A 327 -3.13 -20.89 -8.06
CA LYS A 327 -3.50 -21.38 -6.72
C LYS A 327 -2.65 -20.83 -5.57
N ARG A 328 -2.10 -19.62 -5.74
CA ARG A 328 -1.23 -18.96 -4.77
C ARG A 328 -1.65 -17.50 -4.65
N SER A 329 -2.33 -17.14 -3.56
CA SER A 329 -2.55 -15.74 -3.17
C SER A 329 -1.43 -15.28 -2.23
N LEU A 330 -1.21 -13.96 -2.11
CA LEU A 330 -0.10 -13.39 -1.34
C LEU A 330 -0.55 -12.24 -0.45
N VAL A 331 0.09 -12.13 0.71
CA VAL A 331 0.16 -10.89 1.49
C VAL A 331 1.62 -10.53 1.66
N VAL A 332 2.01 -9.37 1.15
CA VAL A 332 3.40 -8.90 1.07
C VAL A 332 3.54 -7.60 1.84
N ASP A 333 4.62 -7.48 2.63
CA ASP A 333 4.95 -6.25 3.35
C ASP A 333 5.73 -5.23 2.47
N PRO A 334 5.88 -3.98 2.91
CA PRO A 334 6.69 -2.96 2.24
C PRO A 334 8.15 -3.33 1.96
N ASN A 335 8.69 -4.38 2.58
CA ASN A 335 10.05 -4.87 2.36
C ASN A 335 10.10 -6.03 1.35
N GLY A 336 8.95 -6.40 0.78
CA GLY A 336 8.80 -7.53 -0.12
C GLY A 336 8.88 -8.88 0.60
N GLN A 337 8.70 -8.93 1.92
CA GLN A 337 8.53 -10.16 2.66
C GLN A 337 7.12 -10.71 2.44
N ILE A 338 7.02 -11.98 2.06
CA ILE A 338 5.74 -12.69 2.00
C ILE A 338 5.34 -13.05 3.44
N LEU A 339 4.26 -12.45 3.93
CA LEU A 339 3.74 -12.62 5.28
C LEU A 339 2.84 -13.86 5.40
N ALA A 340 2.08 -14.14 4.34
CA ALA A 340 1.44 -15.42 4.11
C ALA A 340 1.20 -15.65 2.60
N ASP A 341 1.04 -16.91 2.25
CA ASP A 341 0.58 -17.33 0.93
C ASP A 341 -0.28 -18.58 0.99
N THR A 342 -1.02 -18.89 -0.08
CA THR A 342 -1.89 -20.09 -0.12
C THR A 342 -1.14 -21.33 -0.59
N LYS A 343 0.20 -21.27 -0.77
CA LYS A 343 1.03 -22.42 -1.19
C LYS A 343 1.29 -23.41 -0.05
N GLY A 344 0.91 -23.07 1.18
CA GLY A 344 0.76 -23.99 2.30
C GLY A 344 -0.39 -23.52 3.18
N VAL A 345 -1.20 -24.44 3.69
CA VAL A 345 -2.29 -24.12 4.64
C VAL A 345 -1.67 -23.50 5.89
N VAL A 346 -1.63 -22.17 5.98
CA VAL A 346 -1.07 -21.48 7.15
C VAL A 346 -2.04 -20.40 7.62
N TRP A 347 -2.72 -20.71 8.73
CA TRP A 347 -3.14 -19.70 9.69
C TRP A 347 -1.88 -19.14 10.33
N SER A 348 -1.42 -17.99 9.85
CA SER A 348 -0.22 -17.32 10.36
C SER A 348 -0.64 -16.32 11.44
N ARG A 349 -0.32 -16.60 12.72
CA ARG A 349 -0.35 -15.59 13.81
C ARG A 349 0.93 -14.75 13.78
N ARG A 350 1.25 -14.12 12.65
CA ARG A 350 2.39 -13.19 12.59
C ARG A 350 1.91 -11.78 12.87
N LYS A 351 2.50 -11.19 13.90
CA LYS A 351 2.33 -9.79 14.30
C LYS A 351 2.83 -8.92 13.17
N LEU A 352 1.98 -8.04 12.65
CA LEU A 352 2.43 -6.94 11.83
C LEU A 352 2.19 -5.62 12.53
N THR A 353 2.61 -4.49 11.98
CA THR A 353 2.34 -3.16 12.53
C THR A 353 2.31 -2.19 11.37
N LEU A 354 1.14 -1.63 11.08
CA LEU A 354 1.02 -0.41 10.26
C LEU A 354 1.57 0.77 11.05
N MET A 355 2.89 0.86 11.17
CA MET A 355 3.53 2.13 11.47
C MET A 355 3.30 3.03 10.26
N ALA A 356 2.97 4.30 10.47
CA ALA A 356 3.04 5.30 9.41
C ALA A 356 4.45 5.17 8.79
N VAL A 357 4.53 4.58 7.59
CA VAL A 357 5.81 4.36 6.93
C VAL A 357 6.28 5.76 6.55
N PRO A 358 7.35 6.30 7.17
CA PRO A 358 7.93 7.53 6.67
C PRO A 358 8.35 7.24 5.23
N SER A 359 8.06 8.17 4.34
CA SER A 359 8.37 8.12 2.91
C SER A 359 9.56 7.22 2.53
N ILE A 360 9.38 6.46 1.44
CA ILE A 360 10.25 5.51 0.68
C ILE A 360 11.79 5.53 0.89
N ALA A 361 12.40 6.59 1.43
CA ALA A 361 13.84 6.77 1.54
C ALA A 361 14.49 6.32 2.87
N GLY A 362 13.74 5.94 3.92
CA GLY A 362 14.29 5.69 5.27
C GLY A 362 14.72 4.26 5.63
N TYR A 363 14.39 3.22 4.86
CA TYR A 363 14.41 1.84 5.38
C TYR A 363 15.73 1.04 5.20
N ARG A 364 16.88 1.69 5.04
CA ARG A 364 18.18 0.98 4.92
C ARG A 364 19.04 1.10 6.18
N SER A 365 18.64 0.46 7.30
CA SER A 365 19.59 0.21 8.42
C SER A 365 19.16 -0.81 9.48
N ARG A 366 18.19 -1.70 9.24
CA ARG A 366 17.91 -2.82 10.17
C ARG A 366 18.44 -4.15 9.66
N LEU A 367 19.76 -4.32 9.82
CA LEU A 367 20.44 -5.61 9.79
C LEU A 367 21.36 -5.69 11.00
N THR A 368 20.88 -6.29 12.08
CA THR A 368 21.71 -7.11 12.99
C THR A 368 20.79 -7.96 13.87
N GLU A 369 21.11 -9.26 13.93
CA GLU A 369 20.67 -10.27 14.91
C GLU A 369 19.30 -10.94 14.73
N SER A 370 19.28 -12.02 13.94
CA SER A 370 19.17 -13.39 14.48
C SER A 370 19.04 -14.40 13.34
N GLY A 371 20.18 -14.82 12.80
CA GLY A 371 20.25 -15.96 11.91
C GLY A 371 20.03 -17.25 12.69
N LYS A 372 18.91 -17.93 12.44
CA LYS A 372 18.82 -19.40 12.55
C LYS A 372 18.05 -19.92 11.35
N ALA A 373 18.78 -20.51 10.41
CA ALA A 373 18.23 -21.31 9.33
C ALA A 373 17.50 -22.53 9.92
N PHE A 374 16.29 -22.82 9.44
CA PHE A 374 15.56 -24.03 9.80
C PHE A 374 15.25 -24.83 8.54
N THR A 375 15.67 -26.09 8.54
CA THR A 375 15.39 -27.09 7.51
C THR A 375 13.96 -27.63 7.67
N PRO A 376 13.17 -27.79 6.61
CA PRO A 376 11.85 -28.40 6.72
C PRO A 376 11.96 -29.93 6.81
N ARG A 377 11.43 -30.52 7.87
CA ARG A 377 11.16 -31.97 7.94
C ARG A 377 9.91 -32.29 7.12
N ARG A 378 10.02 -33.24 6.19
CA ARG A 378 8.88 -33.88 5.50
C ARG A 378 8.14 -34.82 6.48
N GLY A 379 6.81 -34.83 6.42
CA GLY A 379 5.98 -35.83 7.09
C GLY A 379 4.54 -35.85 6.57
N ALA A 380 4.24 -36.92 5.82
CA ALA A 380 2.96 -37.60 5.55
C ALA A 380 1.73 -36.83 4.98
N GLN A 381 1.27 -37.33 3.82
CA GLN A 381 -0.03 -37.06 3.19
C GLN A 381 -1.17 -37.85 3.84
N GLY A 382 -2.37 -37.25 3.86
CA GLY A 382 -3.68 -37.90 3.98
C GLY A 382 -4.76 -36.96 3.44
N PRO A 383 -5.82 -37.45 2.76
CA PRO A 383 -6.72 -36.62 1.97
C PRO A 383 -7.75 -35.94 2.88
N THR A 384 -7.69 -34.62 2.98
CA THR A 384 -8.76 -33.80 3.56
C THR A 384 -8.94 -32.55 2.72
N GLU A 385 -10.20 -32.16 2.52
CA GLU A 385 -10.66 -31.09 1.65
C GLU A 385 -9.84 -29.80 1.84
N SER A 386 -9.40 -29.24 0.71
CA SER A 386 -8.36 -28.20 0.67
C SER A 386 -8.90 -26.84 1.12
N CYS A 387 -8.53 -26.40 2.31
CA CYS A 387 -8.74 -25.02 2.77
C CYS A 387 -7.81 -24.04 2.03
N CYS A 388 -8.37 -23.20 1.14
CA CYS A 388 -7.66 -22.20 0.31
C CYS A 388 -7.95 -20.74 0.71
N ALA A 389 -8.24 -20.46 1.98
CA ALA A 389 -8.41 -19.10 2.51
C ALA A 389 -7.31 -18.78 3.53
N ILE A 390 -6.71 -17.59 3.41
CA ILE A 390 -5.83 -17.03 4.43
C ILE A 390 -6.60 -15.95 5.15
N VAL A 391 -6.54 -15.99 6.47
CA VAL A 391 -6.95 -14.86 7.31
C VAL A 391 -5.73 -14.50 8.14
N LEU A 392 -5.14 -13.35 7.82
CA LEU A 392 -3.97 -12.80 8.47
C LEU A 392 -4.38 -11.60 9.31
N THR A 393 -3.98 -11.58 10.57
CA THR A 393 -3.99 -10.33 11.32
C THR A 393 -2.75 -9.52 10.93
N ILE A 394 -2.94 -8.48 10.13
CA ILE A 394 -1.98 -7.40 9.90
C ILE A 394 -2.12 -6.43 11.08
N ASP A 395 -1.37 -6.66 12.14
CA ASP A 395 -1.49 -5.90 13.41
C ASP A 395 -0.91 -4.47 13.34
#